data_AF-A0A9W6JIH7-F1
#
_entry.id   AF-A0A9W6JIH7-F1
#
_cell.length_a   1.000
_cell.length_b   1.000
_cell.length_c   1.000
_cell.angle_alpha   90.00
_cell.angle_beta   90.00
_cell.angle_gamma   90.00
#
_symmetry.space_group_name_H-M   'P 1'
#
loop_
_entity.id
_entity.type
_entity.pdbx_description
1 polymer ?
#
loop_
_entity_poly.entity_id
_entity_poly.type
_entity_poly.pdbx_seq_one_letter_code
_entity_poly.pdbx_strand_id
1 'polypeptide(L)'
;MLVASERLPEDAAQRHGRLRDYFCDKDATATRTPDGWALELAWPGDPDRHVDPALDVGLAWWDADLRRQDMAAARQRSSRLLRCLYDSWTLASWAEWLQRSGSGALEQLTILHVDDHRDLDAPRLVADGDGWRDLISGAACDLGDPGSVTAAIESGAIGMGSFMTPFLAAAPQVEVRHLIQPPKGQRTLDFEIRHGVVEDDLIEPGAPRPAIELVPTEAGTGPGRYRMTPSLDDWLADLDGRRLLLHVDMDYFCNRYDGDSDWRSRDLPLDPPVEAIERRIDEVVAALDACGLIDRLEDAVVAYSPGFFPAEFWERADDRLTRGLRLDADRG
;
A
#
# COMPACT_ATOMS: atom_id res chain seq x y z
N MET A 1 -20.27 14.33 -1.52
CA MET A 1 -20.60 13.88 -0.16
C MET A 1 -20.98 15.08 0.71
N LEU A 2 -21.84 14.94 1.72
CA LEU A 2 -22.22 16.04 2.62
C LEU A 2 -21.67 15.79 4.03
N VAL A 3 -21.07 16.81 4.64
CA VAL A 3 -20.52 16.77 6.01
C VAL A 3 -21.14 17.90 6.83
N ALA A 4 -21.53 17.61 8.08
CA ALA A 4 -22.16 18.61 8.94
C ALA A 4 -21.23 19.81 9.22
N SER A 5 -21.81 21.01 9.37
CA SER A 5 -21.06 22.28 9.43
C SER A 5 -20.01 22.30 10.54
N GLU A 6 -20.35 21.77 11.71
CA GLU A 6 -19.54 21.73 12.92
C GLU A 6 -18.34 20.79 12.85
N ARG A 7 -18.30 19.90 11.85
CA ARG A 7 -17.23 18.90 11.69
C ARG A 7 -16.02 19.42 10.94
N LEU A 8 -16.16 20.53 10.22
CA LEU A 8 -15.04 21.16 9.52
C LEU A 8 -14.84 22.59 10.03
N PRO A 9 -13.58 23.02 10.25
CA PRO A 9 -13.29 24.39 10.61
C PRO A 9 -13.86 25.40 9.60
N GLU A 10 -14.29 26.56 10.09
CA GLU A 10 -14.68 27.68 9.24
C GLU A 10 -13.44 28.33 8.57
N ASP A 11 -12.30 28.33 9.26
CA ASP A 11 -11.03 28.77 8.70
C ASP A 11 -10.59 27.86 7.54
N ALA A 12 -10.22 28.48 6.42
CA ALA A 12 -9.94 27.74 5.19
C ALA A 12 -8.66 26.89 5.28
N ALA A 13 -7.62 27.38 5.96
CA ALA A 13 -6.36 26.66 6.10
C ALA A 13 -6.52 25.47 7.05
N GLN A 14 -7.18 25.66 8.20
CA GLN A 14 -7.49 24.57 9.13
C GLN A 14 -8.39 23.51 8.50
N ARG A 15 -9.39 23.93 7.71
CA ARG A 15 -10.25 23.01 6.97
C ARG A 15 -9.49 22.21 5.93
N HIS A 16 -8.62 22.86 5.16
CA HIS A 16 -7.76 22.19 4.19
C HIS A 16 -6.84 21.16 4.88
N GLY A 17 -6.19 21.54 5.99
CA GLY A 17 -5.36 20.62 6.78
C GLY A 17 -6.15 19.40 7.26
N ARG A 18 -7.30 19.61 7.91
CA ARG A 18 -8.16 18.49 8.38
C ARG A 18 -8.61 17.57 7.24
N LEU A 19 -8.97 18.15 6.09
CA LEU A 19 -9.38 17.36 4.93
C LEU A 19 -8.21 16.58 4.32
N ARG A 20 -7.00 17.14 4.33
CA ARG A 20 -5.78 16.45 3.89
C ARG A 20 -5.41 15.31 4.83
N ASP A 21 -5.54 15.50 6.14
CA ASP A 21 -5.31 14.44 7.13
C ASP A 21 -6.31 13.29 6.94
N TYR A 22 -7.59 13.62 6.73
CA TYR A 22 -8.63 12.61 6.57
C TYR A 22 -8.64 11.95 5.19
N PHE A 23 -8.32 12.68 4.11
CA PHE A 23 -8.28 12.19 2.71
C PHE A 23 -6.86 12.21 2.13
N CYS A 24 -5.88 11.62 2.83
CA CYS A 24 -4.45 11.67 2.44
C CYS A 24 -4.15 11.50 0.94
N ASP A 25 -4.81 10.56 0.26
CA ASP A 25 -4.55 10.26 -1.16
C ASP A 25 -5.37 11.08 -2.17
N LYS A 26 -6.40 11.82 -1.73
CA LYS A 26 -7.31 12.60 -2.61
C LYS A 26 -7.37 14.07 -2.23
N ASP A 27 -7.48 14.95 -3.22
CA ASP A 27 -7.83 16.34 -2.96
C ASP A 27 -9.30 16.43 -2.59
N ALA A 28 -9.60 17.06 -1.46
CA ALA A 28 -10.96 17.29 -1.00
C ALA A 28 -11.26 18.79 -1.01
N THR A 29 -12.20 19.19 -1.86
CA THR A 29 -12.70 20.57 -1.92
C THR A 29 -14.01 20.68 -1.17
N ALA A 30 -14.13 21.65 -0.26
CA ALA A 30 -15.32 21.88 0.55
C ALA A 30 -16.04 23.17 0.14
N THR A 31 -17.31 23.03 -0.28
CA THR A 31 -18.20 24.14 -0.59
C THR A 31 -19.29 24.27 0.46
N ARG A 32 -19.49 25.47 1.02
CA ARG A 32 -20.54 25.69 2.03
C ARG A 32 -21.93 25.64 1.38
N THR A 33 -22.85 24.93 2.04
CA THR A 33 -24.25 24.78 1.68
C THR A 33 -25.15 25.05 2.91
N PRO A 34 -26.48 25.18 2.75
CA PRO A 34 -27.39 25.29 3.90
C PRO A 34 -27.33 24.10 4.85
N ASP A 35 -27.04 22.90 4.34
CA ASP A 35 -27.06 21.63 5.09
C ASP A 35 -25.69 21.23 5.64
N GLY A 36 -24.64 22.02 5.39
CA GLY A 36 -23.26 21.70 5.78
C GLY A 36 -22.23 22.00 4.69
N TRP A 37 -21.19 21.20 4.65
CA TRP A 37 -20.13 21.24 3.65
C TRP A 37 -20.35 20.15 2.59
N ALA A 38 -20.54 20.56 1.34
CA ALA A 38 -20.47 19.65 0.21
C ALA A 38 -19.00 19.40 -0.13
N LEU A 39 -18.59 18.14 -0.03
CA LEU A 39 -17.25 17.68 -0.39
C LEU A 39 -17.24 17.05 -1.78
N GLU A 40 -16.28 17.50 -2.59
CA GLU A 40 -15.89 16.91 -3.87
C GLU A 40 -14.46 16.37 -3.73
N LEU A 41 -14.26 15.11 -4.15
CA LEU A 41 -12.97 14.42 -4.08
C LEU A 41 -12.43 14.21 -5.48
N ALA A 42 -11.15 14.52 -5.68
CA ALA A 42 -10.44 14.29 -6.93
C ALA A 42 -9.09 13.63 -6.66
N TRP A 43 -8.60 12.83 -7.62
CA TRP A 43 -7.20 12.42 -7.60
C TRP A 43 -6.31 13.61 -7.92
N PRO A 44 -5.13 13.71 -7.28
CA PRO A 44 -4.28 14.87 -7.47
C PRO A 44 -3.71 14.95 -8.87
N GLY A 45 -4.01 16.05 -9.55
CA GLY A 45 -3.43 16.39 -10.85
C GLY A 45 -2.40 17.51 -10.79
N ASP A 46 -2.31 18.24 -9.67
CA ASP A 46 -1.47 19.42 -9.52
C ASP A 46 0.03 19.03 -9.53
N PRO A 47 0.86 19.63 -10.41
CA PRO A 47 2.31 19.46 -10.38
C PRO A 47 2.92 19.74 -9.00
N ASP A 48 2.42 20.74 -8.27
CA ASP A 48 2.97 21.16 -6.97
C ASP A 48 2.68 20.14 -5.85
N ARG A 49 1.72 19.23 -6.07
CA ARG A 49 1.46 18.11 -5.16
C ARG A 49 2.52 17.00 -5.26
N HIS A 50 3.26 16.94 -6.35
CA HIS A 50 4.22 15.88 -6.62
C HIS A 50 5.65 16.40 -6.44
N VAL A 51 6.30 15.95 -5.38
CA VAL A 51 7.63 16.44 -4.95
C VAL A 51 8.79 15.95 -5.83
N ASP A 52 8.52 14.98 -6.71
CA ASP A 52 9.48 14.40 -7.63
C ASP A 52 9.61 15.23 -8.93
N PRO A 53 10.75 15.92 -9.16
CA PRO A 53 10.98 16.69 -10.38
C PRO A 53 11.18 15.82 -11.63
N ALA A 54 11.49 14.54 -11.47
CA ALA A 54 11.66 13.58 -12.56
C ALA A 54 10.38 12.79 -12.87
N LEU A 55 9.24 13.10 -12.23
CA LEU A 55 8.01 12.33 -12.39
C LEU A 55 7.60 12.14 -13.86
N ASP A 56 7.72 13.18 -14.70
CA ASP A 56 7.37 13.09 -16.12
C ASP A 56 8.24 12.06 -16.88
N VAL A 57 9.47 11.78 -16.43
CA VAL A 57 10.33 10.73 -16.99
C VAL A 57 9.73 9.36 -16.69
N GLY A 58 9.34 9.11 -15.43
CA GLY A 58 8.73 7.86 -15.02
C GLY A 58 7.37 7.63 -15.67
N LEU A 59 6.55 8.67 -15.80
CA LEU A 59 5.26 8.58 -16.50
C LEU A 59 5.43 8.25 -17.98
N ALA A 60 6.38 8.89 -18.66
CA ALA A 60 6.66 8.59 -20.06
C ALA A 60 7.15 7.16 -20.29
N TRP A 61 7.91 6.59 -19.34
CA TRP A 61 8.28 5.18 -19.36
C TRP A 61 7.08 4.25 -19.13
N TRP A 62 6.20 4.61 -18.19
CA TRP A 62 5.01 3.82 -17.86
C TRP A 62 4.06 3.70 -19.05
N ASP A 63 3.65 4.85 -19.58
CA ASP A 63 2.81 5.03 -20.76
C ASP A 63 2.92 6.49 -21.21
N ALA A 64 3.31 6.72 -22.46
CA ALA A 64 3.54 8.06 -23.02
C ALA A 64 2.31 9.00 -22.93
N ASP A 65 1.09 8.43 -22.83
CA ASP A 65 -0.15 9.20 -22.71
C ASP A 65 -0.64 9.37 -21.26
N LEU A 66 0.05 8.78 -20.27
CA LEU A 66 -0.36 8.84 -18.87
C LEU A 66 -0.21 10.25 -18.29
N ARG A 67 -1.29 10.76 -17.71
CA ARG A 67 -1.32 12.07 -17.03
C ARG A 67 -1.27 11.89 -15.52
N ARG A 68 -0.82 12.94 -14.81
CA ARG A 68 -0.74 12.96 -13.35
C ARG A 68 -2.06 12.60 -12.67
N GLN A 69 -3.18 13.16 -13.14
CA GLN A 69 -4.51 12.84 -12.61
C GLN A 69 -4.95 11.37 -12.77
N ASP A 70 -4.32 10.64 -13.69
CA ASP A 70 -4.66 9.26 -14.04
C ASP A 70 -3.73 8.25 -13.35
N MET A 71 -2.66 8.71 -12.67
CA MET A 71 -1.69 7.85 -11.98
C MET A 71 -2.34 6.94 -10.95
N ALA A 72 -3.33 7.47 -10.21
CA ALA A 72 -4.01 6.70 -9.19
C ALA A 72 -4.77 5.48 -9.74
N ALA A 73 -5.04 5.42 -11.05
CA ALA A 73 -5.64 4.27 -11.72
C ALA A 73 -4.62 3.42 -12.50
N ALA A 74 -3.38 3.87 -12.64
CA ALA A 74 -2.36 3.28 -13.48
C ALA A 74 -1.88 1.94 -12.92
N ARG A 75 -2.18 0.87 -13.66
CA ARG A 75 -1.80 -0.50 -13.33
C ARG A 75 -1.58 -1.34 -14.59
N GLN A 76 -0.62 -2.26 -14.55
CA GLN A 76 -0.31 -3.20 -15.63
C GLN A 76 -0.23 -4.62 -15.06
N ARG A 77 -1.10 -5.52 -15.52
CA ARG A 77 -1.13 -6.92 -15.09
C ARG A 77 -0.47 -7.80 -16.14
N SER A 78 0.47 -8.64 -15.73
CA SER A 78 1.09 -9.68 -16.54
C SER A 78 1.10 -10.99 -15.76
N SER A 79 0.23 -11.93 -16.12
CA SER A 79 0.08 -13.22 -15.43
C SER A 79 -0.14 -13.05 -13.90
N ARG A 80 0.88 -13.38 -13.08
CA ARG A 80 0.88 -13.26 -11.61
C ARG A 80 1.52 -11.97 -11.07
N LEU A 81 1.98 -11.06 -11.94
CA LEU A 81 2.57 -9.78 -11.57
C LEU A 81 1.60 -8.63 -11.84
N LEU A 82 1.33 -7.82 -10.81
CA LEU A 82 0.74 -6.49 -10.96
C LEU A 82 1.82 -5.43 -10.75
N ARG A 83 1.95 -4.53 -11.71
CA ARG A 83 2.64 -3.25 -11.52
C ARG A 83 1.57 -2.20 -11.27
N CYS A 84 1.76 -1.32 -10.28
CA CYS A 84 0.86 -0.20 -10.04
C CYS A 84 1.62 1.03 -9.58
N LEU A 85 1.14 2.22 -9.94
CA LEU A 85 1.74 3.44 -9.37
C LEU A 85 1.30 3.63 -7.91
N TYR A 86 0.05 3.32 -7.57
CA TYR A 86 -0.46 3.47 -6.21
C TYR A 86 -0.59 2.11 -5.54
N ASP A 87 -0.09 2.00 -4.32
CA ASP A 87 -0.02 0.72 -3.62
C ASP A 87 -1.39 0.18 -3.13
N SER A 88 -2.42 1.04 -3.12
CA SER A 88 -3.79 0.61 -2.84
C SER A 88 -4.26 -0.54 -3.76
N TRP A 89 -3.72 -0.64 -4.98
CA TRP A 89 -4.01 -1.71 -5.93
C TRP A 89 -3.47 -3.09 -5.52
N THR A 90 -2.56 -3.17 -4.56
CA THR A 90 -2.10 -4.44 -3.98
C THR A 90 -3.28 -5.25 -3.45
N LEU A 91 -4.23 -4.60 -2.78
CA LEU A 91 -5.43 -5.27 -2.28
C LEU A 91 -6.33 -5.80 -3.40
N ALA A 92 -6.47 -5.07 -4.51
CA ALA A 92 -7.21 -5.54 -5.67
C ALA A 92 -6.57 -6.81 -6.26
N SER A 93 -5.23 -6.82 -6.37
CA SER A 93 -4.47 -8.01 -6.81
C SER A 93 -4.75 -9.23 -5.94
N TRP A 94 -4.75 -9.03 -4.61
CA TRP A 94 -4.99 -10.10 -3.65
C TRP A 94 -6.45 -10.57 -3.64
N ALA A 95 -7.42 -9.67 -3.83
CA ALA A 95 -8.80 -10.04 -4.00
C ALA A 95 -8.99 -10.92 -5.25
N GLU A 96 -8.37 -10.56 -6.38
CA GLU A 96 -8.39 -11.38 -7.59
C GLU A 96 -7.74 -12.76 -7.36
N TRP A 97 -6.59 -12.79 -6.67
CA TRP A 97 -5.93 -14.04 -6.29
C TRP A 97 -6.81 -14.91 -5.39
N LEU A 98 -7.49 -14.31 -4.40
CA LEU A 98 -8.39 -14.99 -3.48
C LEU A 98 -9.59 -15.57 -4.23
N GLN A 99 -10.17 -14.82 -5.16
CA GLN A 99 -11.26 -15.30 -6.02
C GLN A 99 -10.83 -16.52 -6.84
N ARG A 100 -9.61 -16.54 -7.38
CA ARG A 100 -9.07 -17.68 -8.14
C ARG A 100 -8.73 -18.88 -7.26
N SER A 101 -8.23 -18.64 -6.04
CA SER A 101 -7.74 -19.68 -5.13
C SER A 101 -8.84 -20.28 -4.23
N GLY A 102 -9.95 -19.58 -4.04
CA GLY A 102 -11.03 -19.94 -3.09
C GLY A 102 -10.68 -19.58 -1.64
N SER A 103 -11.66 -19.50 -0.73
CA SER A 103 -11.44 -19.00 0.64
C SER A 103 -10.48 -19.83 1.51
N GLY A 104 -10.36 -21.14 1.25
CA GLY A 104 -9.35 -22.00 1.91
C GLY A 104 -7.91 -21.55 1.63
N ALA A 105 -7.73 -20.66 0.66
CA ALA A 105 -6.47 -20.03 0.30
C ALA A 105 -5.76 -19.30 1.43
N LEU A 106 -6.54 -18.77 2.37
CA LEU A 106 -6.06 -17.94 3.47
C LEU A 106 -5.42 -18.79 4.56
N GLU A 107 -5.67 -20.10 4.56
CA GLU A 107 -4.98 -21.04 5.44
C GLU A 107 -3.49 -21.10 5.07
N GLN A 108 -2.62 -20.85 6.05
CA GLN A 108 -1.16 -20.90 5.88
C GLN A 108 -0.60 -19.88 4.86
N LEU A 109 -1.33 -18.80 4.60
CA LEU A 109 -0.83 -17.69 3.80
C LEU A 109 0.20 -16.86 4.57
N THR A 110 1.32 -16.58 3.90
CA THR A 110 2.33 -15.61 4.34
C THR A 110 2.48 -14.52 3.28
N ILE A 111 2.38 -13.27 3.70
CA ILE A 111 2.69 -12.09 2.89
C ILE A 111 4.17 -11.75 3.11
N LEU A 112 4.94 -11.74 2.03
CA LEU A 112 6.29 -11.20 1.98
C LEU A 112 6.18 -9.72 1.59
N HIS A 113 6.24 -8.83 2.57
CA HIS A 113 6.09 -7.37 2.42
C HIS A 113 7.48 -6.73 2.37
N VAL A 114 7.84 -6.11 1.25
CA VAL A 114 9.12 -5.38 1.06
C VAL A 114 8.76 -3.91 0.94
N ASP A 115 8.98 -3.15 2.02
CA ASP A 115 8.38 -1.82 2.16
C ASP A 115 9.11 -0.99 3.24
N ASP A 116 9.13 0.33 3.12
CA ASP A 116 9.61 1.23 4.18
C ASP A 116 8.51 1.57 5.22
N HIS A 117 7.26 1.20 4.95
CA HIS A 117 6.05 1.46 5.75
C HIS A 117 5.30 0.16 6.08
N ARG A 118 4.25 0.27 6.91
CA ARG A 118 3.46 -0.88 7.40
C ARG A 118 2.11 -1.03 6.69
N ASP A 119 1.56 0.09 6.23
CA ASP A 119 0.30 0.17 5.47
C ASP A 119 -0.94 -0.35 6.22
N LEU A 120 -0.90 -0.18 7.55
CA LEU A 120 -1.91 -0.62 8.52
C LEU A 120 -2.83 0.52 9.00
N ASP A 121 -2.89 1.65 8.30
CA ASP A 121 -3.85 2.69 8.66
C ASP A 121 -5.29 2.18 8.51
N ALA A 122 -6.22 2.78 9.26
CA ALA A 122 -7.62 2.44 9.15
C ALA A 122 -8.18 2.95 7.81
N PRO A 123 -8.77 2.11 6.95
CA PRO A 123 -9.43 2.57 5.73
C PRO A 123 -10.74 3.28 6.08
N ARG A 124 -11.31 4.06 5.15
CA ARG A 124 -12.66 4.66 5.29
C ARG A 124 -13.76 3.66 4.92
N LEU A 125 -13.66 2.49 5.53
CA LEU A 125 -14.65 1.42 5.46
C LEU A 125 -15.30 1.29 6.82
N VAL A 126 -16.62 1.12 6.89
CA VAL A 126 -17.32 0.77 8.13
C VAL A 126 -17.79 -0.67 8.08
N ALA A 127 -17.75 -1.37 9.21
CA ALA A 127 -18.32 -2.71 9.32
C ALA A 127 -19.83 -2.69 9.01
N ASP A 128 -20.29 -3.55 8.11
CA ASP A 128 -21.69 -3.70 7.73
C ASP A 128 -22.04 -5.19 7.55
N GLY A 129 -22.57 -5.80 8.61
CA GLY A 129 -22.79 -7.24 8.65
C GLY A 129 -21.48 -8.04 8.58
N ASP A 130 -21.39 -8.96 7.63
CA ASP A 130 -20.21 -9.78 7.37
C ASP A 130 -19.19 -9.13 6.41
N GLY A 131 -19.50 -7.92 5.90
CA GLY A 131 -18.65 -7.18 4.99
C GLY A 131 -18.40 -5.74 5.44
N TRP A 132 -18.03 -4.90 4.48
CA TRP A 132 -17.84 -3.48 4.72
C TRP A 132 -18.67 -2.62 3.79
N ARG A 133 -18.88 -1.39 4.22
CA ARG A 133 -19.41 -0.31 3.40
C ARG A 133 -18.37 0.79 3.26
N ASP A 134 -18.16 1.22 2.03
CA ASP A 134 -17.37 2.40 1.68
C ASP A 134 -18.07 3.66 2.22
N LEU A 135 -17.40 4.41 3.11
CA LEU A 135 -17.96 5.63 3.69
C LEU A 135 -18.09 6.78 2.68
N ILE A 136 -17.30 6.78 1.61
CA ILE A 136 -17.28 7.82 0.59
C ILE A 136 -18.39 7.61 -0.45
N SER A 137 -18.47 6.40 -1.02
CA SER A 137 -19.43 6.07 -2.08
C SER A 137 -20.74 5.48 -1.56
N GLY A 138 -20.73 4.90 -0.36
CA GLY A 138 -21.85 4.13 0.20
C GLY A 138 -21.98 2.71 -0.37
N ALA A 139 -21.11 2.30 -1.30
CA ALA A 139 -21.13 0.97 -1.89
C ALA A 139 -20.64 -0.10 -0.91
N ALA A 140 -21.04 -1.35 -1.12
CA ALA A 140 -20.49 -2.49 -0.42
C ALA A 140 -19.03 -2.75 -0.86
N CYS A 141 -18.22 -3.28 0.04
CA CYS A 141 -16.84 -3.69 -0.18
C CYS A 141 -16.62 -5.08 0.47
N ASP A 142 -16.22 -6.04 -0.35
CA ASP A 142 -15.98 -7.44 0.04
C ASP A 142 -14.72 -7.96 -0.68
N LEU A 143 -13.78 -8.55 0.05
CA LEU A 143 -12.56 -9.13 -0.55
C LEU A 143 -12.85 -10.33 -1.47
N GLY A 144 -13.99 -10.99 -1.30
CA GLY A 144 -14.45 -12.03 -2.22
C GLY A 144 -14.92 -11.50 -3.58
N ASP A 145 -15.15 -10.18 -3.69
CA ASP A 145 -15.52 -9.48 -4.91
C ASP A 145 -14.48 -8.41 -5.28
N PRO A 146 -13.52 -8.73 -6.16
CA PRO A 146 -12.49 -7.79 -6.61
C PRO A 146 -13.04 -6.51 -7.24
N GLY A 147 -14.24 -6.56 -7.82
CA GLY A 147 -14.91 -5.39 -8.38
C GLY A 147 -15.30 -4.37 -7.31
N SER A 148 -15.77 -4.86 -6.16
CA SER A 148 -16.12 -4.01 -5.01
C SER A 148 -14.89 -3.37 -4.36
N VAL A 149 -13.78 -4.11 -4.27
CA VAL A 149 -12.48 -3.62 -3.78
C VAL A 149 -11.95 -2.52 -4.70
N THR A 150 -12.00 -2.75 -6.01
CA THR A 150 -11.62 -1.75 -7.03
C THR A 150 -12.41 -0.46 -6.86
N ALA A 151 -13.74 -0.55 -6.70
CA ALA A 151 -14.58 0.62 -6.48
C ALA A 151 -14.23 1.39 -5.20
N ALA A 152 -13.90 0.69 -4.11
CA ALA A 152 -13.47 1.30 -2.85
C ALA A 152 -12.09 1.96 -2.92
N ILE A 153 -11.18 1.44 -3.75
CA ILE A 153 -9.90 2.10 -4.06
C ILE A 153 -10.15 3.38 -4.86
N GLU A 154 -10.95 3.29 -5.93
CA GLU A 154 -11.25 4.42 -6.81
C GLU A 154 -11.94 5.59 -6.07
N SER A 155 -12.83 5.27 -5.13
CA SER A 155 -13.48 6.28 -4.28
C SER A 155 -12.50 6.96 -3.30
N GLY A 156 -11.40 6.27 -2.95
CA GLY A 156 -10.44 6.67 -1.93
C GLY A 156 -10.78 6.20 -0.51
N ALA A 157 -11.69 5.23 -0.39
CA ALA A 157 -11.98 4.60 0.89
C ALA A 157 -10.85 3.67 1.32
N ILE A 158 -10.18 3.05 0.35
CA ILE A 158 -8.96 2.28 0.55
C ILE A 158 -7.80 3.04 -0.09
N GLY A 159 -6.90 3.52 0.76
CA GLY A 159 -5.72 4.29 0.39
C GLY A 159 -4.43 3.49 0.47
N MET A 160 -3.34 4.08 -0.03
CA MET A 160 -2.00 3.44 -0.07
C MET A 160 -1.53 3.05 1.34
N GLY A 161 -1.72 3.89 2.35
CA GLY A 161 -1.33 3.55 3.72
C GLY A 161 -2.28 2.58 4.46
N SER A 162 -3.36 2.09 3.83
CA SER A 162 -4.45 1.37 4.52
C SER A 162 -4.89 0.06 3.87
N PHE A 163 -4.31 -0.33 2.73
CA PHE A 163 -4.81 -1.48 1.95
C PHE A 163 -4.61 -2.82 2.67
N MET A 164 -3.61 -2.93 3.55
CA MET A 164 -3.32 -4.16 4.29
C MET A 164 -4.35 -4.43 5.39
N THR A 165 -4.87 -3.38 6.03
CA THR A 165 -5.86 -3.46 7.11
C THR A 165 -7.11 -4.27 6.77
N PRO A 166 -7.85 -4.00 5.68
CA PRO A 166 -9.03 -4.80 5.32
C PRO A 166 -8.65 -6.25 4.97
N PHE A 167 -7.48 -6.49 4.37
CA PHE A 167 -7.01 -7.84 4.09
C PHE A 167 -6.82 -8.65 5.38
N LEU A 168 -6.08 -8.10 6.34
CA LEU A 168 -5.84 -8.75 7.63
C LEU A 168 -7.13 -8.92 8.43
N ALA A 169 -8.04 -7.94 8.38
CA ALA A 169 -9.34 -8.03 9.05
C ALA A 169 -10.19 -9.22 8.57
N ALA A 170 -10.18 -9.53 7.27
CA ALA A 170 -10.85 -10.71 6.72
C ALA A 170 -10.04 -12.01 6.86
N ALA A 171 -8.71 -11.91 7.04
CA ALA A 171 -7.80 -13.05 7.08
C ALA A 171 -6.92 -13.03 8.36
N PRO A 172 -7.50 -13.20 9.56
CA PRO A 172 -6.81 -12.96 10.83
C PRO A 172 -5.68 -13.96 11.15
N GLN A 173 -5.57 -15.05 10.38
CA GLN A 173 -4.51 -16.05 10.51
C GLN A 173 -3.34 -15.83 9.54
N VAL A 174 -3.41 -14.80 8.70
CA VAL A 174 -2.32 -14.45 7.79
C VAL A 174 -1.10 -14.03 8.59
N GLU A 175 0.06 -14.45 8.11
CA GLU A 175 1.35 -14.03 8.62
C GLU A 175 1.94 -12.95 7.71
N VAL A 176 2.49 -11.89 8.29
CA VAL A 176 3.19 -10.84 7.53
C VAL A 176 4.67 -10.86 7.87
N ARG A 177 5.50 -10.98 6.84
CA ARG A 177 6.97 -10.86 6.91
C ARG A 177 7.36 -9.58 6.21
N HIS A 178 7.59 -8.55 7.01
CA HIS A 178 7.99 -7.22 6.57
C HIS A 178 9.51 -7.07 6.58
N LEU A 179 10.09 -7.04 5.39
CA LEU A 179 11.46 -6.61 5.16
C LEU A 179 11.47 -5.08 5.14
N ILE A 180 12.04 -4.50 6.19
CA ILE A 180 12.24 -3.05 6.36
C ILE A 180 13.74 -2.76 6.36
N GLN A 181 14.16 -1.50 6.28
CA GLN A 181 15.58 -1.17 6.38
C GLN A 181 15.85 0.09 7.21
N PRO A 182 17.12 0.33 7.61
CA PRO A 182 17.49 1.58 8.26
C PRO A 182 17.15 2.78 7.37
N PRO A 183 16.71 3.91 7.94
CA PRO A 183 16.71 4.19 9.38
C PRO A 183 15.49 3.67 10.15
N LYS A 184 14.38 3.32 9.49
CA LYS A 184 13.11 2.95 10.12
C LYS A 184 13.15 1.57 10.78
N GLY A 185 13.88 0.62 10.22
CA GLY A 185 14.05 -0.74 10.72
C GLY A 185 15.51 -1.09 11.04
N GLN A 186 15.84 -1.26 12.31
CA GLN A 186 17.23 -1.52 12.75
C GLN A 186 17.44 -2.92 13.36
N ARG A 187 16.36 -3.62 13.70
CA ARG A 187 16.39 -4.94 14.33
C ARG A 187 15.11 -5.71 14.05
N THR A 188 15.16 -7.03 14.19
CA THR A 188 13.99 -7.91 14.12
C THR A 188 13.07 -7.66 15.31
N LEU A 189 11.78 -7.44 15.03
CA LEU A 189 10.71 -7.26 15.99
C LEU A 189 9.50 -8.11 15.58
N ASP A 190 8.95 -8.83 16.54
CA ASP A 190 7.80 -9.71 16.33
C ASP A 190 6.58 -9.18 17.09
N PHE A 191 5.43 -9.26 16.46
CA PHE A 191 4.17 -8.74 16.96
C PHE A 191 3.04 -9.77 16.79
N GLU A 192 2.10 -9.75 17.72
CA GLU A 192 0.75 -10.27 17.52
C GLU A 192 -0.07 -9.22 16.76
N ILE A 193 -0.80 -9.65 15.73
CA ILE A 193 -1.75 -8.80 15.00
C ILE A 193 -3.05 -8.76 15.81
N ARG A 194 -3.39 -7.60 16.36
CA ARG A 194 -4.68 -7.38 17.04
C ARG A 194 -5.64 -6.62 16.17
N HIS A 195 -6.80 -7.22 15.96
CA HIS A 195 -7.90 -6.62 15.23
C HIS A 195 -8.72 -5.75 16.17
N GLY A 196 -8.98 -4.52 15.75
CA GLY A 196 -9.77 -3.57 16.49
C GLY A 196 -10.61 -2.70 15.56
N VAL A 197 -11.16 -1.65 16.15
CA VAL A 197 -11.87 -0.61 15.42
C VAL A 197 -11.41 0.76 15.90
N VAL A 198 -11.39 1.72 15.00
CA VAL A 198 -11.32 3.15 15.33
C VAL A 198 -12.63 3.80 14.94
N GLU A 199 -13.04 4.82 15.69
CA GLU A 199 -14.24 5.58 15.35
C GLU A 199 -13.93 6.52 14.18
N ASP A 200 -14.79 6.53 13.18
CA ASP A 200 -14.78 7.62 12.21
C ASP A 200 -15.08 8.94 12.91
N ASP A 201 -14.49 10.04 12.45
CA ASP A 201 -14.58 11.35 13.10
C ASP A 201 -15.04 12.47 12.14
N LEU A 202 -15.35 12.14 10.88
CA LEU A 202 -15.69 13.12 9.85
C LEU A 202 -16.96 12.80 9.08
N ILE A 203 -17.00 11.67 8.35
CA ILE A 203 -18.11 11.32 7.46
C ILE A 203 -19.29 10.81 8.29
N GLU A 204 -19.04 9.84 9.17
CA GLU A 204 -20.03 9.19 10.01
C GLU A 204 -19.51 9.00 11.45
N PRO A 205 -19.46 10.06 12.27
CA PRO A 205 -18.86 10.04 13.60
C PRO A 205 -19.33 8.88 14.48
N GLY A 206 -18.37 8.16 15.08
CA GLY A 206 -18.62 7.00 15.92
C GLY A 206 -18.82 5.70 15.15
N ALA A 207 -18.88 5.74 13.82
CA ALA A 207 -18.94 4.53 13.01
C ALA A 207 -17.63 3.71 13.14
N PRO A 208 -17.71 2.39 13.38
CA PRO A 208 -16.53 1.57 13.60
C PRO A 208 -15.82 1.24 12.28
N ARG A 209 -14.62 1.80 12.09
CA ARG A 209 -13.71 1.48 10.99
C ARG A 209 -12.72 0.39 11.41
N PRO A 210 -12.39 -0.60 10.56
CA PRO A 210 -11.45 -1.64 10.93
C PRO A 210 -10.07 -1.04 11.18
N ALA A 211 -9.37 -1.58 12.17
CA ALA A 211 -8.02 -1.14 12.54
C ALA A 211 -7.17 -2.34 12.95
N ILE A 212 -5.86 -2.21 12.76
CA ILE A 212 -4.87 -3.18 13.19
C ILE A 212 -3.93 -2.53 14.20
N GLU A 213 -3.72 -3.19 15.34
CA GLU A 213 -2.68 -2.86 16.30
C GLU A 213 -1.62 -3.95 16.29
N LEU A 214 -0.34 -3.57 16.17
CA LEU A 214 0.78 -4.50 16.31
C LEU A 214 1.25 -4.51 17.77
N VAL A 215 0.98 -5.60 18.47
CA VAL A 215 1.36 -5.73 19.88
C VAL A 215 2.64 -6.53 20.02
N PRO A 216 3.73 -5.96 20.59
CA PRO A 216 4.99 -6.66 20.75
C PRO A 216 4.80 -7.99 21.48
N THR A 217 5.42 -9.04 20.96
CA THR A 217 5.32 -10.39 21.52
C THR A 217 6.69 -11.06 21.59
N GLU A 218 6.74 -12.27 22.15
CA GLU A 218 7.94 -13.08 22.18
C GLU A 218 8.37 -13.46 20.76
N ALA A 219 9.69 -13.56 20.55
CA ALA A 219 10.26 -13.90 19.27
C ALA A 219 9.65 -15.18 18.69
N GLY A 220 9.19 -15.12 17.45
CA GLY A 220 8.57 -16.23 16.77
C GLY A 220 7.66 -15.79 15.64
N THR A 221 7.38 -16.76 14.77
CA THR A 221 6.67 -16.62 13.51
C THR A 221 5.43 -17.50 13.48
N GLY A 222 4.57 -17.31 12.48
CA GLY A 222 3.38 -18.13 12.29
C GLY A 222 2.07 -17.35 12.14
N PRO A 223 0.93 -18.07 12.15
CA PRO A 223 -0.37 -17.48 11.88
C PRO A 223 -0.72 -16.31 12.79
N GLY A 224 -1.26 -15.23 12.22
CA GLY A 224 -1.66 -14.03 12.96
C GLY A 224 -0.49 -13.22 13.53
N ARG A 225 0.74 -13.45 13.05
CA ARG A 225 1.92 -12.71 13.46
C ARG A 225 2.42 -11.76 12.39
N TYR A 226 3.02 -10.68 12.85
CA TYR A 226 3.74 -9.72 12.02
C TYR A 226 5.20 -9.69 12.48
N ARG A 227 6.13 -9.98 11.57
CA ARG A 227 7.56 -9.80 11.79
C ARG A 227 8.05 -8.63 10.97
N MET A 228 8.71 -7.68 11.61
CA MET A 228 9.44 -6.60 10.96
C MET A 228 10.93 -6.83 11.15
N THR A 229 11.70 -6.89 10.06
CA THR A 229 13.14 -7.20 10.14
C THR A 229 13.95 -6.56 9.02
N PRO A 230 15.21 -6.13 9.29
CA PRO A 230 16.18 -5.80 8.24
C PRO A 230 16.98 -7.00 7.72
N SER A 231 16.80 -8.18 8.30
CA SER A 231 17.53 -9.40 7.96
C SER A 231 16.78 -10.23 6.93
N LEU A 232 17.40 -10.48 5.78
CA LEU A 232 16.86 -11.37 4.74
C LEU A 232 16.68 -12.80 5.27
N ASP A 233 17.58 -13.27 6.13
CA ASP A 233 17.51 -14.60 6.73
C ASP A 233 16.29 -14.72 7.66
N ASP A 234 16.06 -13.73 8.53
CA ASP A 234 14.91 -13.72 9.44
C ASP A 234 13.58 -13.52 8.69
N TRP A 235 13.63 -12.78 7.59
CA TRP A 235 12.49 -12.52 6.71
C TRP A 235 12.01 -13.80 6.05
N LEU A 236 12.92 -14.64 5.55
CA LEU A 236 12.64 -15.85 4.79
C LEU A 236 12.62 -17.15 5.64
N ALA A 237 12.84 -17.04 6.96
CA ALA A 237 12.86 -18.19 7.86
C ALA A 237 11.50 -18.91 7.95
N ASP A 238 11.55 -20.25 7.90
CA ASP A 238 10.46 -21.19 8.20
C ASP A 238 9.21 -21.06 7.29
N LEU A 239 9.42 -20.89 5.99
CA LEU A 239 8.35 -20.70 4.99
C LEU A 239 7.87 -22.00 4.31
N ASP A 240 8.35 -23.17 4.73
CA ASP A 240 7.98 -24.46 4.10
C ASP A 240 6.48 -24.75 4.23
N GLY A 241 5.86 -25.19 3.13
CA GLY A 241 4.42 -25.49 3.06
C GLY A 241 3.50 -24.25 3.04
N ARG A 242 4.04 -23.04 3.19
CA ARG A 242 3.26 -21.78 3.12
C ARG A 242 2.93 -21.38 1.69
N ARG A 243 1.76 -20.76 1.54
CA ARG A 243 1.37 -20.02 0.34
C ARG A 243 1.93 -18.61 0.43
N LEU A 244 2.47 -18.08 -0.68
CA LEU A 244 3.28 -16.87 -0.66
C LEU A 244 2.71 -15.83 -1.61
N LEU A 245 2.42 -14.65 -1.07
CA LEU A 245 2.17 -13.43 -1.84
C LEU A 245 3.36 -12.50 -1.62
N LEU A 246 3.90 -11.95 -2.70
CA LEU A 246 4.96 -10.95 -2.64
C LEU A 246 4.37 -9.57 -2.88
N HIS A 247 4.66 -8.64 -1.97
CA HIS A 247 4.44 -7.22 -2.17
C HIS A 247 5.79 -6.50 -2.10
N VAL A 248 6.04 -5.61 -3.07
CA VAL A 248 7.22 -4.76 -3.12
C VAL A 248 6.77 -3.32 -3.37
N ASP A 249 6.81 -2.48 -2.35
CA ASP A 249 6.88 -1.04 -2.55
C ASP A 249 8.34 -0.67 -2.86
N MET A 250 8.54 0.02 -3.97
CA MET A 250 9.87 0.41 -4.42
C MET A 250 10.53 1.42 -3.48
N ASP A 251 9.76 2.10 -2.63
CA ASP A 251 10.30 3.02 -1.62
C ASP A 251 11.17 2.29 -0.57
N TYR A 252 10.99 0.98 -0.41
CA TYR A 252 11.91 0.12 0.31
C TYR A 252 13.34 0.27 -0.20
N PHE A 253 13.57 0.47 -1.50
CA PHE A 253 14.94 0.58 -2.02
C PHE A 253 15.47 2.02 -1.98
N CYS A 254 14.58 3.01 -2.08
CA CYS A 254 14.90 4.43 -1.99
C CYS A 254 13.64 5.21 -1.64
N ASN A 255 13.60 5.80 -0.46
CA ASN A 255 12.51 6.67 -0.05
C ASN A 255 13.03 8.11 0.11
N ARG A 256 13.48 8.68 -1.03
CA ARG A 256 14.08 10.02 -1.06
C ARG A 256 13.10 11.05 -0.53
N TYR A 257 11.85 10.96 -0.98
CA TYR A 257 10.85 11.99 -0.77
C TYR A 257 10.00 11.74 0.49
N ASP A 258 9.66 10.49 0.82
CA ASP A 258 8.76 10.09 1.93
C ASP A 258 7.52 11.01 2.01
N GLY A 259 6.92 11.28 0.85
CA GLY A 259 5.72 12.11 0.71
C GLY A 259 5.88 13.61 0.99
N ASP A 260 7.09 14.16 1.10
CA ASP A 260 7.32 15.54 1.53
C ASP A 260 8.40 16.29 0.71
N SER A 261 8.19 17.59 0.51
CA SER A 261 9.09 18.53 -0.14
C SER A 261 10.32 18.89 0.72
N ASP A 262 10.25 18.72 2.04
CA ASP A 262 11.34 19.05 2.98
C ASP A 262 12.41 17.96 3.09
N TRP A 263 12.37 16.95 2.22
CA TRP A 263 13.26 15.78 2.23
C TRP A 263 14.77 16.11 2.28
N ARG A 264 15.19 17.23 1.68
CA ARG A 264 16.60 17.68 1.65
C ARG A 264 17.16 18.03 3.03
N SER A 265 16.28 18.29 3.99
CA SER A 265 16.63 18.74 5.35
C SER A 265 16.61 17.61 6.39
N ARG A 266 16.32 16.37 5.97
CA ARG A 266 16.23 15.24 6.89
C ARG A 266 17.60 14.80 7.38
N ASP A 267 17.65 14.45 8.66
CA ASP A 267 18.87 13.97 9.31
C ASP A 267 19.31 12.59 8.79
N LEU A 268 18.35 11.73 8.43
CA LEU A 268 18.57 10.36 7.97
C LEU A 268 17.73 10.07 6.71
N PRO A 269 18.09 10.64 5.54
CA PRO A 269 17.38 10.37 4.31
C PRO A 269 17.71 8.97 3.79
N LEU A 270 16.71 8.30 3.24
CA LEU A 270 16.91 7.09 2.45
C LEU A 270 17.03 7.45 0.97
N ASP A 271 18.16 8.04 0.59
CA ASP A 271 18.48 8.44 -0.79
C ASP A 271 19.82 7.83 -1.25
N PRO A 272 19.90 6.49 -1.39
CA PRO A 272 21.11 5.82 -1.83
C PRO A 272 21.39 6.07 -3.32
N PRO A 273 22.65 5.99 -3.77
CA PRO A 273 22.97 6.03 -5.20
C PRO A 273 22.38 4.81 -5.93
N VAL A 274 22.13 4.95 -7.23
CA VAL A 274 21.48 3.91 -8.05
C VAL A 274 22.16 2.53 -7.97
N GLU A 275 23.49 2.49 -7.87
CA GLU A 275 24.23 1.23 -7.75
C GLU A 275 23.94 0.50 -6.43
N ALA A 276 23.56 1.23 -5.38
CA ALA A 276 23.15 0.64 -4.11
C ALA A 276 21.69 0.15 -4.15
N ILE A 277 20.80 0.89 -4.83
CA ILE A 277 19.43 0.45 -5.11
C ILE A 277 19.47 -0.90 -5.86
N GLU A 278 20.21 -0.96 -6.96
CA GLU A 278 20.34 -2.17 -7.78
C GLU A 278 20.93 -3.36 -7.03
N ARG A 279 21.99 -3.13 -6.25
CA ARG A 279 22.60 -4.18 -5.44
C ARG A 279 21.61 -4.69 -4.40
N ARG A 280 20.79 -3.81 -3.80
CA ARG A 280 19.78 -4.23 -2.83
C ARG A 280 18.67 -5.05 -3.48
N ILE A 281 18.24 -4.69 -4.69
CA ILE A 281 17.33 -5.51 -5.50
C ILE A 281 17.94 -6.89 -5.75
N ASP A 282 19.21 -6.97 -6.16
CA ASP A 282 19.90 -8.24 -6.39
C ASP A 282 19.96 -9.09 -5.12
N GLU A 283 20.24 -8.49 -3.96
CA GLU A 283 20.30 -9.19 -2.66
C GLU A 283 18.94 -9.81 -2.30
N VAL A 284 17.84 -9.08 -2.47
CA VAL A 284 16.47 -9.58 -2.22
C VAL A 284 16.14 -10.73 -3.17
N VAL A 285 16.39 -10.56 -4.46
CA VAL A 285 16.16 -11.59 -5.48
C VAL A 285 17.00 -12.83 -5.21
N ALA A 286 18.29 -12.67 -4.92
CA ALA A 286 19.20 -13.78 -4.64
C ALA A 286 18.79 -14.57 -3.39
N ALA A 287 18.29 -13.88 -2.35
CA ALA A 287 17.78 -14.54 -1.16
C ALA A 287 16.52 -15.38 -1.47
N LEU A 288 15.57 -14.83 -2.23
CA LEU A 288 14.37 -15.56 -2.66
C LEU A 288 14.72 -16.78 -3.54
N ASP A 289 15.69 -16.64 -4.47
CA ASP A 289 16.13 -17.73 -5.34
C ASP A 289 16.87 -18.83 -4.55
N ALA A 290 17.76 -18.44 -3.63
CA ALA A 290 18.51 -19.37 -2.78
C ALA A 290 17.59 -20.24 -1.89
N CYS A 291 16.45 -19.67 -1.47
CA CYS A 291 15.41 -20.38 -0.73
C CYS A 291 14.40 -21.11 -1.65
N GLY A 292 14.54 -21.04 -2.98
CA GLY A 292 13.64 -21.67 -3.95
C GLY A 292 12.21 -21.11 -3.92
N LEU A 293 12.05 -19.84 -3.54
CA LEU A 293 10.73 -19.23 -3.29
C LEU A 293 10.13 -18.57 -4.53
N ILE A 294 10.95 -18.16 -5.50
CA ILE A 294 10.49 -17.45 -6.72
C ILE A 294 9.40 -18.24 -7.47
N ASP A 295 9.60 -19.54 -7.64
CA ASP A 295 8.65 -20.40 -8.36
C ASP A 295 7.40 -20.74 -7.50
N ARG A 296 7.45 -20.47 -6.19
CA ARG A 296 6.36 -20.68 -5.23
C ARG A 296 5.46 -19.46 -5.03
N LEU A 297 5.87 -18.29 -5.50
CA LEU A 297 5.05 -17.08 -5.42
C LEU A 297 3.74 -17.27 -6.18
N GLU A 298 2.60 -17.04 -5.53
CA GLU A 298 1.31 -17.21 -6.17
C GLU A 298 0.81 -15.93 -6.84
N ASP A 299 1.20 -14.79 -6.30
CA ASP A 299 0.99 -13.45 -6.86
C ASP A 299 2.12 -12.53 -6.39
N ALA A 300 2.43 -11.52 -7.20
CA ALA A 300 3.43 -10.51 -6.89
C ALA A 300 2.89 -9.13 -7.28
N VAL A 301 3.10 -8.14 -6.42
CA VAL A 301 2.77 -6.74 -6.71
C VAL A 301 4.04 -5.89 -6.56
N VAL A 302 4.24 -4.97 -7.51
CA VAL A 302 5.30 -3.96 -7.49
C VAL A 302 4.65 -2.59 -7.56
N ALA A 303 4.73 -1.83 -6.48
CA ALA A 303 4.21 -0.48 -6.34
C ALA A 303 5.34 0.55 -6.47
N TYR A 304 5.18 1.59 -7.32
CA TYR A 304 6.23 2.59 -7.55
C TYR A 304 6.08 3.84 -6.68
N SER A 305 4.96 3.98 -5.98
CA SER A 305 4.66 5.03 -5.00
C SER A 305 5.20 6.42 -5.38
N PRO A 306 4.62 7.08 -6.42
CA PRO A 306 5.01 8.43 -6.82
C PRO A 306 5.00 9.40 -5.65
N GLY A 307 6.12 10.11 -5.45
CA GLY A 307 6.32 10.96 -4.28
C GLY A 307 7.01 10.25 -3.10
N PHE A 308 7.42 9.00 -3.27
CA PHE A 308 8.28 8.24 -2.35
C PHE A 308 9.52 7.72 -3.09
N PHE A 309 9.34 6.79 -4.04
CA PHE A 309 10.42 6.23 -4.86
C PHE A 309 10.67 7.09 -6.12
N PRO A 310 11.93 7.52 -6.40
CA PRO A 310 12.22 8.42 -7.50
C PRO A 310 11.95 7.85 -8.90
N ALA A 311 11.22 8.63 -9.70
CA ALA A 311 10.78 8.29 -11.04
C ALA A 311 11.93 8.05 -12.03
N GLU A 312 13.08 8.70 -11.85
CA GLU A 312 14.24 8.44 -12.70
C GLU A 312 14.82 7.03 -12.55
N PHE A 313 14.40 6.26 -11.52
CA PHE A 313 14.87 4.90 -11.28
C PHE A 313 13.85 3.82 -11.66
N TRP A 314 12.60 4.17 -11.97
CA TRP A 314 11.51 3.22 -12.19
C TRP A 314 11.83 2.15 -13.23
N GLU A 315 12.22 2.54 -14.44
CA GLU A 315 12.53 1.61 -15.54
C GLU A 315 13.61 0.61 -15.17
N ARG A 316 14.75 1.12 -14.68
CA ARG A 316 15.93 0.29 -14.41
C ARG A 316 15.70 -0.64 -13.22
N ALA A 317 15.00 -0.16 -12.21
CA ALA A 317 14.69 -0.94 -11.01
C ALA A 317 13.63 -2.01 -11.29
N ASP A 318 12.59 -1.67 -12.07
CA ASP A 318 11.59 -2.62 -12.57
C ASP A 318 12.27 -3.77 -13.33
N ASP A 319 12.95 -3.44 -14.43
CA ASP A 319 13.60 -4.40 -15.32
C ASP A 319 14.51 -5.37 -14.57
N ARG A 320 15.20 -4.86 -13.54
CA ARG A 320 16.12 -5.65 -12.73
C ARG A 320 15.37 -6.59 -11.79
N LEU A 321 14.37 -6.07 -11.07
CA LEU A 321 13.57 -6.81 -10.11
C LEU A 321 12.77 -7.92 -10.82
N THR A 322 12.02 -7.59 -11.86
CA THR A 322 11.09 -8.51 -12.52
C THR A 322 11.80 -9.57 -13.36
N ARG A 323 12.95 -9.25 -13.95
CA ARG A 323 13.85 -10.24 -14.57
C ARG A 323 14.43 -11.18 -13.52
N GLY A 324 14.87 -10.64 -12.39
CA GLY A 324 15.39 -11.42 -11.26
C GLY A 324 14.34 -12.40 -10.70
N LEU A 325 13.11 -11.93 -10.54
CA LEU A 325 11.96 -12.71 -10.07
C LEU A 325 11.34 -13.61 -11.16
N ARG A 326 11.85 -13.59 -12.39
CA ARG A 326 11.34 -14.37 -13.53
C ARG A 326 9.83 -14.13 -13.78
N LEU A 327 9.39 -12.88 -13.63
CA LEU A 327 7.99 -12.47 -13.79
C LEU A 327 7.68 -11.83 -15.17
N ASP A 328 8.72 -11.50 -15.94
CA ASP A 328 8.60 -10.85 -17.25
C ASP A 328 8.58 -11.84 -18.43
N ALA A 329 7.69 -12.84 -18.40
CA ALA A 329 7.58 -13.79 -19.50
C ALA A 329 7.06 -13.17 -20.83
N ASP A 330 6.48 -11.97 -20.81
CA ASP A 330 5.65 -11.47 -21.94
C ASP A 330 5.99 -10.06 -22.49
N ARG A 331 7.14 -9.44 -22.14
CA ARG A 331 7.64 -8.24 -22.89
C ARG A 331 8.52 -8.69 -24.08
N GLY A 332 7.88 -9.31 -25.07
CA GLY A 332 8.47 -9.73 -26.34
C GLY A 332 7.85 -9.05 -27.55
#